data_AF-A0A3A0V3Q2-F1
#
_entry.id   AF-A0A3A0V3Q2-F1
#
_cell.length_a   1.000
_cell.length_b   1.000
_cell.length_c   1.000
_cell.angle_alpha   90.00
_cell.angle_beta   90.00
_cell.angle_gamma   90.00
#
_symmetry.space_group_name_H-M   'P 1'
#
loop_
_entity.id
_entity.type
_entity.pdbx_description
1 polymer ?
#
loop_
_entity_poly.entity_id
_entity_poly.type
_entity_poly.pdbx_seq_one_letter_code
_entity_poly.pdbx_strand_id
1 'polypeptide(L)'
;VLLVLGGVAGIITSWNAFIIGGSRILYAMAKNKMIPQWFAYIHPKFKTPTHGILFLGVLAFVAPLLGRPALSWIVNAGGIGVVLGYLLVAISFLKLRKTHPNLERPYRIKNGQIVGIIAVILSILFIVIYLPDMPSSLAWPSEWLIVLVWYLIAGVLYLTQKRKTTEDAYVSIQGDKQSDYQ
;
A
#
# COMPACT_ATOMS: atom_id res chain seq x y z
N VAL A 1 -30.04 15.97 -5.56
CA VAL A 1 -30.30 14.61 -5.01
C VAL A 1 -29.47 13.55 -5.71
N LEU A 2 -29.57 13.38 -7.04
CA LEU A 2 -28.79 12.37 -7.78
C LEU A 2 -27.27 12.45 -7.55
N LEU A 3 -26.68 13.65 -7.55
CA LEU A 3 -25.25 13.84 -7.26
C LEU A 3 -24.85 13.38 -5.85
N VAL A 4 -25.70 13.61 -4.85
CA VAL A 4 -25.45 13.19 -3.46
C VAL A 4 -25.51 11.67 -3.35
N LEU A 5 -26.53 11.04 -3.96
CA LEU A 5 -26.65 9.59 -4.00
C LEU A 5 -25.46 8.95 -4.72
N GLY A 6 -25.03 9.52 -5.83
CA GLY A 6 -23.83 9.08 -6.56
C GLY A 6 -22.56 9.21 -5.71
N GLY A 7 -22.38 10.33 -5.01
CA GLY A 7 -21.24 10.55 -4.12
C GLY A 7 -21.21 9.54 -2.96
N VAL A 8 -22.35 9.31 -2.30
CA VAL A 8 -22.46 8.32 -1.21
C VAL A 8 -22.17 6.91 -1.73
N ALA A 9 -22.75 6.53 -2.86
CA ALA A 9 -22.48 5.23 -3.48
C ALA A 9 -20.99 5.05 -3.80
N GLY A 10 -20.33 6.07 -4.35
CA GLY A 10 -18.90 6.04 -4.67
C GLY A 10 -17.99 5.92 -3.43
N ILE A 11 -18.37 6.56 -2.32
CA ILE A 11 -17.65 6.42 -1.05
C ILE A 11 -17.79 5.00 -0.50
N ILE A 12 -19.01 4.45 -0.50
CA ILE A 12 -19.27 3.09 -0.01
C ILE A 12 -18.48 2.05 -0.82
N THR A 13 -18.46 2.15 -2.15
CA THR A 13 -17.72 1.20 -3.00
C THR A 13 -16.21 1.31 -2.78
N SER A 14 -15.68 2.54 -2.73
CA SER A 14 -14.25 2.78 -2.47
C SER A 14 -13.83 2.25 -1.10
N TRP A 15 -14.65 2.50 -0.07
CA TRP A 15 -14.39 2.02 1.28
C TRP A 15 -14.28 0.49 1.36
N ASN A 16 -15.22 -0.21 0.72
CA ASN A 16 -15.17 -1.67 0.63
C ASN A 16 -13.91 -2.16 -0.10
N ALA A 17 -13.54 -1.52 -1.21
CA ALA A 17 -12.33 -1.87 -1.95
C ALA A 17 -11.06 -1.70 -1.10
N PHE A 18 -10.96 -0.61 -0.32
CA PHE A 18 -9.82 -0.37 0.57
C PHE A 18 -9.70 -1.40 1.70
N ILE A 19 -10.81 -1.79 2.34
CA ILE A 19 -10.77 -2.82 3.40
C ILE A 19 -10.34 -4.17 2.82
N ILE A 20 -10.92 -4.58 1.69
CA ILE A 20 -10.60 -5.87 1.05
C ILE A 20 -9.15 -5.90 0.56
N GLY A 21 -8.71 -4.85 -0.14
CA GLY A 21 -7.35 -4.74 -0.66
C GLY A 21 -6.32 -4.61 0.47
N GLY A 22 -6.54 -3.68 1.40
CA GLY A 22 -5.64 -3.41 2.51
C GLY A 22 -5.43 -4.60 3.43
N SER A 23 -6.50 -5.32 3.77
CA SER A 23 -6.39 -6.50 4.64
C SER A 23 -5.58 -7.63 4.01
N ARG A 24 -5.65 -7.81 2.69
CA ARG A 24 -4.81 -8.78 1.95
C ARG A 24 -3.35 -8.35 1.86
N ILE A 25 -3.08 -7.04 1.73
CA ILE A 25 -1.72 -6.51 1.78
C ILE A 25 -1.10 -6.78 3.16
N LEU A 26 -1.84 -6.51 4.25
CA LEU A 26 -1.43 -6.83 5.62
C LEU A 26 -1.13 -8.33 5.78
N TYR A 27 -2.04 -9.19 5.32
CA TYR A 27 -1.84 -10.65 5.34
C TYR A 27 -0.57 -11.08 4.59
N ALA A 28 -0.35 -10.58 3.38
CA ALA A 28 0.83 -10.92 2.58
C ALA A 28 2.13 -10.45 3.24
N MET A 29 2.14 -9.25 3.84
CA MET A 29 3.28 -8.76 4.61
C MET A 29 3.54 -9.61 5.86
N ALA A 30 2.49 -10.05 6.56
CA ALA A 30 2.60 -10.89 7.74
C ALA A 30 3.13 -12.29 7.41
N LYS A 31 2.65 -12.89 6.31
CA LYS A 31 3.16 -14.18 5.80
C LYS A 31 4.67 -14.12 5.48
N ASN A 32 5.13 -12.96 5.01
CA ASN A 32 6.55 -12.70 4.77
C ASN A 32 7.34 -12.27 6.03
N LYS A 33 6.73 -12.32 7.22
CA LYS A 33 7.33 -11.92 8.50
C LYS A 33 7.81 -10.45 8.51
N MET A 34 7.17 -9.59 7.72
CA MET A 34 7.46 -8.16 7.65
C MET A 34 6.76 -7.35 8.75
N ILE A 35 5.63 -7.86 9.22
CA ILE A 35 4.81 -7.32 10.30
C ILE A 35 4.40 -8.48 11.24
N PRO A 36 3.79 -8.21 12.41
CA PRO A 36 3.42 -9.26 13.36
C PRO A 36 2.58 -10.37 12.73
N GLN A 37 2.90 -11.63 13.08
CA GLN A 37 2.23 -12.84 12.55
C GLN A 37 0.72 -12.87 12.83
N TRP A 38 0.25 -12.07 13.79
CA TRP A 38 -1.18 -11.90 14.08
C TRP A 38 -2.01 -11.54 12.84
N PHE A 39 -1.45 -10.75 11.91
CA PHE A 39 -2.11 -10.38 10.65
C PHE A 39 -2.15 -11.52 9.60
N ALA A 40 -1.40 -12.61 9.81
CA ALA A 40 -1.39 -13.76 8.91
C ALA A 40 -2.57 -14.74 9.15
N TYR A 41 -3.45 -14.45 10.11
CA TYR A 41 -4.61 -15.30 10.37
C TYR A 41 -5.67 -15.16 9.26
N ILE A 42 -6.16 -16.30 8.78
CA ILE A 42 -7.26 -16.42 7.83
C ILE A 42 -8.42 -17.16 8.49
N HIS A 43 -9.64 -16.68 8.28
CA HIS A 43 -10.85 -17.35 8.73
C HIS A 43 -11.02 -18.73 8.06
N PRO A 44 -11.25 -19.82 8.81
CA PRO A 44 -11.34 -21.17 8.24
C PRO A 44 -12.49 -21.34 7.24
N LYS A 45 -13.67 -20.77 7.55
CA LYS A 45 -14.86 -20.82 6.67
C LYS A 45 -14.82 -19.85 5.48
N PHE A 46 -14.50 -18.58 5.72
CA PHE A 46 -14.61 -17.51 4.70
C PHE A 46 -13.32 -17.26 3.92
N LYS A 47 -12.20 -17.88 4.32
CA LYS A 47 -10.87 -17.67 3.72
C LYS A 47 -10.47 -16.19 3.61
N THR A 48 -10.91 -15.37 4.56
CA THR A 48 -10.61 -13.92 4.61
C THR A 48 -9.66 -13.59 5.77
N PRO A 49 -8.77 -12.59 5.62
CA PRO A 49 -7.87 -12.15 6.68
C PRO A 49 -8.63 -11.34 7.74
N THR A 50 -9.32 -12.02 8.66
CA THR A 50 -10.24 -11.40 9.64
C THR A 50 -9.56 -10.35 10.51
N HIS A 51 -8.35 -10.63 11.01
CA HIS A 51 -7.63 -9.67 11.85
C HIS A 51 -7.27 -8.39 11.08
N GLY A 52 -6.89 -8.51 9.81
CA GLY A 52 -6.64 -7.36 8.94
C GLY A 52 -7.90 -6.53 8.69
N ILE A 53 -9.04 -7.20 8.46
CA ILE A 53 -10.34 -6.52 8.27
C ILE A 53 -10.76 -5.79 9.54
N LEU A 54 -10.71 -6.46 10.70
CA LEU A 54 -11.07 -5.85 11.98
C LEU A 54 -10.17 -4.66 12.32
N PHE A 55 -8.86 -4.81 12.15
CA PHE A 55 -7.91 -3.73 12.40
C PHE A 55 -8.19 -2.49 11.54
N LEU A 56 -8.33 -2.68 10.22
CA LEU A 56 -8.64 -1.57 9.32
C LEU A 56 -10.02 -0.97 9.58
N GLY A 57 -11.02 -1.80 9.90
CA GLY A 57 -12.38 -1.36 10.22
C GLY A 57 -12.42 -0.52 11.50
N VAL A 58 -11.73 -0.95 12.56
CA VAL A 58 -11.61 -0.18 13.81
C VAL A 58 -10.89 1.14 13.57
N LEU A 59 -9.78 1.15 12.82
CA LEU A 59 -9.09 2.39 12.48
C LEU A 59 -9.98 3.35 11.67
N ALA A 60 -10.71 2.84 10.68
CA ALA A 60 -11.63 3.63 9.88
C ALA A 60 -12.80 4.19 10.71
N PHE A 61 -13.25 3.46 11.74
CA PHE A 61 -14.29 3.91 12.67
C PHE A 61 -13.78 4.97 13.65
N VAL A 62 -12.55 4.80 14.17
CA VAL A 62 -11.96 5.71 15.16
C VAL A 62 -11.47 7.01 14.52
N ALA A 63 -10.96 6.97 13.28
CA ALA A 63 -10.34 8.14 12.65
C ALA A 63 -11.26 9.39 12.59
N PRO A 64 -12.56 9.30 12.23
CA PRO A 64 -13.47 10.44 12.26
C PRO A 64 -13.72 11.02 13.66
N LEU A 65 -13.57 10.22 14.73
CA LEU A 65 -13.81 10.64 16.11
C LEU A 65 -12.70 11.58 16.64
N LEU A 66 -11.54 11.63 15.97
CA LEU A 66 -10.43 12.51 16.33
C LEU A 66 -10.67 13.99 15.95
N GLY A 67 -11.78 14.28 15.28
CA GLY A 67 -12.14 15.63 14.83
C GLY A 67 -11.61 15.98 13.44
N ARG A 68 -12.21 17.01 12.83
CA ARG A 68 -11.90 17.42 11.45
C ARG A 68 -10.43 17.79 11.22
N PRO A 69 -9.75 18.54 12.11
CA PRO A 69 -8.34 18.90 11.90
C PRO A 69 -7.43 17.67 11.84
N ALA A 70 -7.60 16.74 12.80
CA ALA A 70 -6.82 15.50 12.83
C ALA A 70 -7.07 14.63 11.59
N LEU A 71 -8.32 14.52 11.14
CA LEU A 71 -8.66 13.79 9.94
C LEU A 71 -7.98 14.39 8.70
N SER A 72 -7.97 15.72 8.57
CA SER A 72 -7.27 16.40 7.47
C SER A 72 -5.78 16.08 7.49
N TRP A 73 -5.13 16.15 8.66
CA TRP A 73 -3.70 15.88 8.77
C TRP A 73 -3.36 14.44 8.40
N ILE A 74 -4.15 13.47 8.85
CA ILE A 74 -3.96 12.05 8.52
C ILE A 74 -4.13 11.81 7.01
N VAL A 75 -5.13 12.42 6.39
CA VAL A 75 -5.39 12.28 4.94
C VAL A 75 -4.27 12.91 4.12
N ASN A 76 -3.84 14.12 4.48
CA ASN A 76 -2.76 14.84 3.79
C ASN A 76 -1.42 14.09 3.93
N ALA A 77 -1.07 13.67 5.14
CA ALA A 77 0.12 12.85 5.41
C ALA A 77 0.05 11.46 4.73
N GLY A 78 -1.14 10.87 4.64
CA GLY A 78 -1.35 9.63 3.89
C GLY A 78 -1.13 9.80 2.39
N GLY A 79 -1.48 10.96 1.84
CA GLY A 79 -1.33 11.30 0.42
C GLY A 79 0.11 11.17 -0.07
N ILE A 80 1.07 11.74 0.64
CA ILE A 80 2.50 11.60 0.30
C ILE A 80 2.96 10.13 0.37
N GLY A 81 2.46 9.36 1.33
CA GLY A 81 2.74 7.92 1.44
C GLY A 81 2.23 7.12 0.24
N VAL A 82 1.02 7.44 -0.25
CA VAL A 82 0.45 6.81 -1.46
C VAL A 82 1.29 7.12 -2.70
N VAL A 83 1.70 8.39 -2.89
CA VAL A 83 2.53 8.77 -4.04
C VAL A 83 3.90 8.10 -3.99
N LEU A 84 4.50 7.99 -2.81
CA LEU A 84 5.75 7.24 -2.64
C LEU A 84 5.56 5.74 -2.94
N GLY A 85 4.40 5.17 -2.58
CA GLY A 85 4.01 3.83 -3.01
C GLY A 85 3.97 3.70 -4.54
N TYR A 86 3.37 4.65 -5.25
CA TYR A 86 3.35 4.64 -6.72
C TYR A 86 4.75 4.71 -7.33
N LEU A 87 5.63 5.55 -6.77
CA LEU A 87 7.03 5.63 -7.19
C LEU A 87 7.73 4.28 -7.02
N LEU A 88 7.60 3.65 -5.85
CA LEU A 88 8.22 2.36 -5.57
C LEU A 88 7.69 1.25 -6.48
N VAL A 89 6.38 1.24 -6.76
CA VAL A 89 5.76 0.29 -7.69
C VAL A 89 6.31 0.49 -9.12
N ALA A 90 6.42 1.73 -9.58
CA ALA A 90 6.95 2.05 -10.90
C ALA A 90 8.44 1.65 -11.04
N ILE A 91 9.26 1.93 -10.02
CA ILE A 91 10.67 1.50 -9.97
C ILE A 91 10.76 -0.03 -9.95
N SER A 92 9.97 -0.70 -9.11
CA SER A 92 9.93 -2.16 -9.01
C SER A 92 9.59 -2.79 -10.36
N PHE A 93 8.59 -2.24 -11.06
CA PHE A 93 8.20 -2.67 -12.39
C PHE A 93 9.34 -2.54 -13.42
N LEU A 94 10.07 -1.42 -13.44
CA LEU A 94 11.23 -1.24 -14.33
C LEU A 94 12.40 -2.15 -13.96
N LYS A 95 12.68 -2.30 -12.66
CA LYS A 95 13.76 -3.15 -12.15
C LYS A 95 13.51 -4.62 -12.49
N LEU A 96 12.31 -5.13 -12.25
CA LEU A 96 11.95 -6.53 -12.51
C LEU A 96 12.06 -6.87 -14.00
N ARG A 97 11.80 -5.90 -14.89
CA ARG A 97 11.99 -6.08 -16.33
C ARG A 97 13.45 -6.28 -16.74
N LYS A 98 14.39 -5.69 -16.00
CA LYS A 98 15.84 -5.84 -16.25
C LYS A 98 16.42 -7.05 -15.56
N THR A 99 16.04 -7.32 -14.31
CA THR A 99 16.64 -8.40 -13.51
C THR A 99 16.08 -9.77 -13.85
N HIS A 100 14.81 -9.88 -14.21
CA HIS A 100 14.15 -11.16 -14.50
C HIS A 100 13.42 -11.09 -15.86
N PRO A 101 14.19 -11.08 -16.97
CA PRO A 101 13.61 -10.99 -18.31
C PRO A 101 12.77 -12.22 -18.68
N ASN A 102 13.12 -13.40 -18.17
CA ASN A 102 12.54 -14.70 -18.52
C ASN A 102 11.26 -15.06 -17.77
N LEU A 103 10.76 -14.20 -16.87
CA LEU A 103 9.48 -14.45 -16.19
C LEU A 103 8.33 -14.46 -17.20
N GLU A 104 7.45 -15.45 -17.09
CA GLU A 104 6.19 -15.46 -17.83
C GLU A 104 5.36 -14.23 -17.41
N ARG A 105 5.04 -13.37 -18.38
CA ARG A 105 4.23 -12.16 -18.18
C ARG A 105 2.84 -12.41 -18.79
N PRO A 106 1.81 -12.70 -17.97
CA PRO A 106 0.45 -12.94 -18.45
C PRO A 106 -0.11 -11.73 -19.20
N TYR A 107 0.29 -10.53 -18.78
CA TYR A 107 -0.06 -9.28 -19.44
C TYR A 107 1.16 -8.64 -20.10
N ARG A 108 1.08 -8.38 -21.41
CA ARG A 108 2.14 -7.78 -22.22
C ARG A 108 1.72 -6.39 -22.69
N ILE A 109 2.55 -5.40 -22.40
CA ILE A 109 2.34 -3.99 -22.77
C ILE A 109 3.36 -3.61 -23.84
N LYS A 110 2.89 -2.99 -24.93
CA LYS A 110 3.74 -2.36 -25.94
C LYS A 110 4.49 -1.19 -25.29
N ASN A 111 5.82 -1.14 -25.45
CA ASN A 111 6.68 -0.09 -24.87
C ASN A 111 6.63 0.03 -23.33
N GLY A 112 6.50 -1.10 -22.62
CA GLY A 112 6.36 -1.09 -21.15
C GLY A 112 7.49 -0.36 -20.38
N GLN A 113 8.71 -0.24 -20.93
CA GLN A 113 9.76 0.57 -20.31
C GLN A 113 9.44 2.07 -20.33
N ILE A 114 8.89 2.59 -21.44
CA ILE A 114 8.50 4.00 -21.55
C ILE A 114 7.40 4.32 -20.55
N VAL A 115 6.38 3.46 -20.48
CA VAL A 115 5.28 3.60 -19.51
C VAL A 115 5.80 3.65 -18.07
N GLY A 116 6.75 2.77 -17.72
CA GLY A 116 7.36 2.78 -16.39
C GLY A 116 8.17 4.05 -16.12
N ILE A 117 8.93 4.56 -17.09
CA ILE A 117 9.70 5.81 -16.95
C ILE A 117 8.77 7.00 -16.74
N ILE A 118 7.70 7.10 -17.54
CA ILE A 118 6.69 8.16 -17.38
C ILE A 118 6.06 8.08 -15.98
N ALA A 119 5.70 6.87 -15.51
CA ALA A 119 5.14 6.70 -14.17
C ALA A 119 6.09 7.15 -13.06
N VAL A 120 7.40 6.88 -13.19
CA VAL A 120 8.42 7.39 -12.25
C VAL A 120 8.48 8.92 -12.29
N ILE A 121 8.55 9.53 -13.47
CA ILE A 121 8.60 10.99 -13.61
C ILE A 121 7.37 11.66 -13.01
N LEU A 122 6.17 11.15 -13.31
CA LEU A 122 4.92 11.68 -12.77
C LEU A 122 4.84 11.52 -11.24
N SER A 123 5.31 10.38 -10.71
CA SER A 123 5.33 10.17 -9.25
C SER A 123 6.30 11.14 -8.56
N ILE A 124 7.47 11.40 -9.16
CA ILE A 124 8.43 12.40 -8.64
C ILE A 124 7.80 13.81 -8.69
N LEU A 125 7.14 14.17 -9.79
CA LEU A 125 6.46 15.46 -9.91
C LEU A 125 5.40 15.64 -8.81
N PHE A 126 4.61 14.59 -8.52
CA PHE A 126 3.65 14.65 -7.42
C PHE A 126 4.30 14.80 -6.06
N ILE A 127 5.45 14.16 -5.81
CA ILE A 127 6.20 14.33 -4.54
C ILE A 127 6.66 15.78 -4.38
N VAL A 128 7.13 16.41 -5.45
CA VAL A 128 7.59 17.82 -5.42
C VAL A 128 6.46 18.75 -4.98
N ILE A 129 5.22 18.50 -5.40
CA ILE A 129 4.05 19.35 -5.04
C ILE A 129 3.72 19.33 -3.54
N TYR A 130 4.19 18.32 -2.80
CA TYR A 130 4.03 18.22 -1.34
C TYR A 130 5.13 18.94 -0.54
N LEU A 131 6.18 19.46 -1.19
CA LEU A 131 7.27 20.19 -0.53
C LEU A 131 6.81 21.55 0.03
N PRO A 132 7.54 22.14 1.00
CA PRO A 132 7.28 23.50 1.45
C PRO A 132 7.26 24.49 0.26
N ASP A 133 6.41 25.51 0.35
CA ASP A 133 6.17 26.54 -0.69
C ASP A 133 5.41 26.08 -1.95
N MET A 134 4.92 24.84 -1.98
CA MET A 134 4.09 24.29 -3.06
C MET A 134 2.58 24.30 -2.71
N PRO A 135 1.69 24.23 -3.72
CA PRO A 135 0.23 24.40 -3.51
C PRO A 135 -0.43 23.32 -2.65
N SER A 136 0.23 22.16 -2.46
CA SER A 136 -0.24 21.11 -1.54
C SER A 136 0.81 20.78 -0.48
N SER A 137 1.56 21.80 -0.06
CA SER A 137 2.55 21.69 1.01
C SER A 137 1.93 21.13 2.30
N LEU A 138 2.66 20.23 2.95
CA LEU A 138 2.21 19.65 4.22
C LEU A 138 2.28 20.69 5.33
N ALA A 139 1.21 20.77 6.12
CA ALA A 139 1.11 21.66 7.27
C ALA A 139 2.14 21.29 8.34
N TRP A 140 3.02 22.23 8.66
CA TRP A 140 4.00 22.09 9.72
C TRP A 140 3.40 22.55 11.07
N PRO A 141 3.57 21.82 12.18
CA PRO A 141 4.37 20.61 12.36
C PRO A 141 3.59 19.28 12.30
N SER A 142 2.25 19.31 12.37
CA SER A 142 1.42 18.12 12.64
C SER A 142 1.49 17.06 11.54
N GLU A 143 1.43 17.45 10.27
CA GLU A 143 1.42 16.50 9.14
C GLU A 143 2.79 15.85 8.96
N TRP A 144 3.85 16.65 9.04
CA TRP A 144 5.23 16.16 9.00
C TRP A 144 5.55 15.21 10.16
N LEU A 145 5.00 15.46 11.34
CA LEU A 145 5.16 14.55 12.48
C LEU A 145 4.51 13.18 12.20
N ILE A 146 3.30 13.17 11.65
CA ILE A 146 2.63 11.91 11.25
C ILE A 146 3.47 11.16 10.22
N VAL A 147 3.97 11.86 9.21
CA VAL A 147 4.87 11.30 8.19
C VAL A 147 6.10 10.68 8.84
N LEU A 148 6.81 11.42 9.69
CA LEU A 148 7.99 10.94 10.40
C LEU A 148 7.70 9.71 11.25
N VAL A 149 6.60 9.72 12.02
CA VAL A 149 6.19 8.57 12.84
C VAL A 149 5.97 7.33 11.98
N TRP A 150 5.28 7.45 10.85
CA TRP A 150 5.07 6.32 9.94
C TRP A 150 6.37 5.80 9.31
N TYR A 151 7.29 6.69 8.90
CA TYR A 151 8.59 6.29 8.38
C TYR A 151 9.50 5.68 9.44
N LEU A 152 9.43 6.14 10.68
CA LEU A 152 10.13 5.51 11.81
C LEU A 152 9.58 4.11 12.08
N ILE A 153 8.26 3.93 12.11
CA ILE A 153 7.63 2.60 12.24
C ILE A 153 8.10 1.70 11.09
N ALA A 154 8.06 2.17 9.85
CA ALA A 154 8.52 1.42 8.69
C ALA A 154 10.01 1.06 8.80
N GLY A 155 10.85 1.97 9.26
CA GLY A 155 12.28 1.77 9.48
C GLY A 155 12.56 0.72 10.56
N VAL A 156 11.90 0.81 11.71
CA VAL A 156 12.01 -0.18 12.79
C VAL A 156 11.58 -1.56 12.30
N LEU A 157 10.43 -1.65 11.63
CA LEU A 157 9.96 -2.91 11.05
C LEU A 157 10.97 -3.47 10.03
N TYR A 158 11.52 -2.62 9.16
CA TYR A 158 12.54 -3.02 8.18
C TYR A 158 13.81 -3.55 8.84
N LEU A 159 14.27 -2.93 9.95
CA LEU A 159 15.46 -3.39 10.68
C LEU A 159 15.22 -4.71 11.42
N THR A 160 14.00 -4.95 11.91
CA THR A 160 13.63 -6.22 12.56
C THR A 160 13.42 -7.37 11.58
N GLN A 161 13.31 -7.10 10.28
CA GLN A 161 13.14 -8.13 9.26
C GLN A 161 14.42 -8.94 9.06
N LYS A 162 14.31 -10.26 9.22
CA LYS A 162 15.35 -11.19 8.78
C LYS A 162 15.37 -11.17 7.24
N ARG A 163 16.45 -10.63 6.66
CA ARG A 163 16.63 -10.59 5.20
C ARG A 163 16.54 -12.01 4.66
N LYS A 164 15.48 -12.29 3.88
CA LYS A 164 15.44 -13.48 3.03
C LYS A 164 16.18 -13.15 1.74
N THR A 165 16.95 -14.11 1.24
CA THR A 165 17.60 -13.97 -0.07
C THR A 165 16.50 -13.94 -1.13
N THR A 166 16.69 -13.17 -2.20
CA THR A 166 15.70 -13.04 -3.30
C THR A 166 15.25 -14.43 -3.82
N GLU A 167 16.16 -15.40 -3.80
CA GLU A 167 15.94 -16.80 -4.17
C GLU A 167 14.92 -17.51 -3.26
N ASP A 168 15.00 -17.32 -1.93
CA ASP A 168 14.04 -17.86 -0.96
C ASP A 168 12.63 -17.30 -1.16
N ALA A 169 12.54 -16.03 -1.62
CA ALA A 169 11.26 -15.40 -1.91
C ALA A 169 10.61 -16.03 -3.16
N TYR A 170 11.38 -16.30 -4.22
CA TYR A 170 10.86 -16.97 -5.43
C TYR A 170 10.39 -18.39 -5.15
N VAL A 171 11.17 -19.18 -4.41
CA VAL A 171 10.79 -20.56 -4.03
C VAL A 171 9.51 -20.57 -3.21
N SER A 172 9.32 -19.60 -2.30
CA SER A 172 8.08 -19.51 -1.51
C SER A 172 6.84 -19.17 -2.35
N ILE A 173 6.98 -18.33 -3.39
CA ILE A 173 5.88 -17.95 -4.29
C ILE A 173 5.50 -19.13 -5.21
N GLN A 174 6.47 -19.92 -5.66
CA GLN A 174 6.22 -21.14 -6.44
C GLN A 174 5.60 -22.26 -5.62
N GLY A 175 6.09 -22.47 -4.38
CA GLY A 175 5.50 -23.44 -3.46
C GLY A 175 4.03 -23.14 -3.12
N ASP A 176 3.67 -21.86 -2.98
CA ASP A 176 2.28 -21.43 -2.78
C ASP A 176 1.40 -21.76 -4.00
N LYS A 177 1.88 -21.50 -5.22
CA LYS A 177 1.15 -21.90 -6.43
C LYS A 177 0.89 -23.39 -6.47
N GLN A 178 1.86 -24.22 -6.06
CA GLN A 178 1.70 -25.67 -6.04
C GLN A 178 0.64 -26.14 -5.03
N SER A 179 0.52 -25.45 -3.89
CA SER A 179 -0.46 -25.77 -2.82
C SER A 179 -1.89 -25.39 -3.16
N ASP A 180 -2.13 -24.38 -4.02
CA ASP A 180 -3.48 -24.01 -4.47
C ASP A 180 -4.05 -25.00 -5.52
N TYR A 181 -3.22 -25.90 -6.06
CA TYR A 181 -3.62 -26.99 -6.97
C TYR A 181 -3.76 -28.36 -6.29
N GLN A 182 -3.66 -28.43 -4.95
CA GLN A 182 -3.86 -29.64 -4.14
C GLN A 182 -5.01 -29.40 -3.16
#